data_AF-A0A7S2NQ19-F1
#
_entry.id   AF-A0A7S2NQ19-F1
#
_cell.length_a   1.000
_cell.length_b   1.000
_cell.length_c   1.000
_cell.angle_alpha   90.00
_cell.angle_beta   90.00
_cell.angle_gamma   90.00
#
_symmetry.space_group_name_H-M   'P 1'
#
loop_
_entity.id
_entity.type
_entity.pdbx_description
1 polymer ?
#
loop_
_entity_poly.entity_id
_entity_poly.type
_entity_poly.pdbx_seq_one_letter_code
_entity_poly.pdbx_strand_id
1 'polypeptide(L)'
;PDAQLAQLVATPFLTIFMLFNGFVLSKQGAPAWFHWVFDLSPNFYTMQSIVTRVAAEAGPDARGMVHSFGYEYGRESQAFVAMASMVVVLRVLQVVALRLFNHIQR
;
A
#
# COMPACT_ATOMS: atom_id res chain seq x y z
N PRO A 1 4.10 -0.18 29.46
CA PRO A 1 3.82 -0.23 28.00
C PRO A 1 2.33 -0.38 27.77
N ASP A 2 1.64 0.72 27.51
CA ASP A 2 0.21 0.71 27.22
C ASP A 2 -0.01 0.24 25.79
N ALA A 3 -0.46 -1.01 25.62
CA ALA A 3 -0.84 -1.55 24.31
C ALA A 3 -1.92 -0.68 23.64
N GLN A 4 -2.76 -0.01 24.44
CA GLN A 4 -3.73 0.97 23.97
C GLN A 4 -3.07 2.20 23.34
N LEU A 5 -1.99 2.73 23.93
CA LEU A 5 -1.27 3.86 23.36
C LEU A 5 -0.59 3.48 22.04
N ALA A 6 -0.03 2.26 21.96
CA ALA A 6 0.54 1.74 20.72
C ALA A 6 -0.51 1.58 19.61
N GLN A 7 -1.70 1.06 19.94
CA GLN A 7 -2.81 0.96 18.99
C GLN A 7 -3.31 2.34 18.55
N LEU A 8 -3.46 3.29 19.48
CA LEU A 8 -3.89 4.65 19.18
C LEU A 8 -2.94 5.32 18.18
N VAL A 9 -1.63 5.14 18.36
CA VAL A 9 -0.62 5.67 17.44
C VAL A 9 -0.66 4.93 16.10
N ALA A 10 -0.87 3.60 16.08
CA ALA A 10 -0.89 2.82 14.85
C ALA A 10 -2.13 3.07 13.96
N THR A 11 -3.29 3.32 14.57
CA THR A 11 -4.59 3.46 13.90
C THR A 11 -4.58 4.47 12.75
N PRO A 12 -4.11 5.72 12.89
CA PRO A 12 -4.09 6.68 11.79
C PRO A 12 -3.23 6.22 10.61
N PHE A 13 -2.10 5.57 10.86
CA PHE A 13 -1.25 5.04 9.78
C PHE A 13 -1.95 3.91 9.01
N LEU A 14 -2.64 3.01 9.73
CA LEU A 14 -3.42 1.95 9.10
C LEU A 14 -4.57 2.53 8.24
N THR A 15 -5.27 3.54 8.75
CA THR A 15 -6.34 4.22 8.01
C THR A 15 -5.81 4.85 6.72
N ILE A 16 -4.63 5.47 6.74
CA ILE A 16 -4.00 6.00 5.52
C ILE A 16 -3.75 4.87 4.52
N PHE A 17 -3.13 3.75 4.93
CA PHE A 17 -2.89 2.62 4.00
C PHE A 17 -4.17 1.97 3.47
N MET A 18 -5.29 2.04 4.20
CA MET A 18 -6.60 1.62 3.70
C MET A 18 -7.22 2.62 2.72
N LEU A 19 -7.06 3.93 2.94
CA LEU A 19 -7.59 4.97 2.07
C LEU A 19 -6.93 4.93 0.68
N PHE A 20 -5.62 4.68 0.64
CA PHE A 20 -4.80 4.62 -0.57
C PHE A 20 -4.68 3.21 -1.16
N ASN A 21 -5.74 2.38 -1.06
CA ASN A 21 -5.74 1.03 -1.62
C ASN A 21 -6.09 0.99 -3.13
N GLY A 22 -6.39 2.13 -3.75
CA GLY A 22 -6.78 2.22 -5.17
C GLY A 22 -8.27 2.04 -5.45
N PHE A 23 -9.04 1.54 -4.49
CA PHE A 23 -10.49 1.38 -4.61
C PHE A 23 -11.26 2.55 -4.01
N VAL A 24 -10.94 2.95 -2.77
CA VAL A 24 -11.58 4.08 -2.10
C VAL A 24 -11.20 5.40 -2.76
N LEU A 25 -9.91 5.57 -3.08
CA LEU A 25 -9.39 6.66 -3.89
C LEU A 25 -8.79 6.08 -5.15
N SER A 26 -9.23 6.57 -6.31
CA SER A 26 -8.62 6.22 -7.60
C SER A 26 -7.34 7.02 -7.80
N LYS A 27 -6.32 6.38 -8.38
CA LYS A 27 -5.05 7.06 -8.69
C LYS A 27 -5.25 8.15 -9.74
N GLN A 28 -6.15 7.94 -10.71
CA GLN A 28 -6.50 8.97 -11.70
C GLN A 28 -7.19 10.21 -11.12
N GLY A 29 -8.01 10.03 -10.07
CA GLY A 29 -8.71 11.15 -9.43
C GLY A 29 -7.85 11.93 -8.43
N ALA A 30 -6.71 11.36 -8.02
CA ALA A 30 -5.81 11.98 -7.06
C ALA A 30 -4.83 12.97 -7.72
N PRO A 31 -4.46 14.07 -7.04
CA PRO A 31 -3.39 14.96 -7.50
C PRO A 31 -2.07 14.20 -7.75
N ALA A 32 -1.34 14.57 -8.79
CA ALA A 32 -0.10 13.88 -9.20
C ALA A 32 0.94 13.77 -8.07
N TRP A 33 0.99 14.76 -7.18
CA TRP A 33 1.89 14.76 -6.03
C TRP A 33 1.56 13.73 -4.95
N PHE A 34 0.42 13.04 -5.02
CA PHE A 34 0.07 11.91 -4.15
C PHE A 34 0.28 10.54 -4.80
N HIS A 35 0.62 10.48 -6.09
CA HIS A 35 0.73 9.21 -6.82
C HIS A 35 1.77 8.25 -6.24
N TRP A 36 2.84 8.79 -5.65
CA TRP A 36 3.87 7.99 -4.96
C TRP A 36 3.33 7.25 -3.73
N VAL A 37 2.30 7.76 -3.06
CA VAL A 37 1.67 7.09 -1.91
C VAL A 37 0.93 5.82 -2.38
N PHE A 38 0.26 5.91 -3.53
CA PHE A 38 -0.36 4.74 -4.17
C PHE A 38 0.71 3.72 -4.58
N ASP A 39 1.83 4.19 -5.15
CA ASP A 39 2.93 3.32 -5.58
C ASP A 39 3.74 2.72 -4.42
N LEU A 40 3.65 3.29 -3.22
CA LEU A 40 4.23 2.73 -2.00
C LEU A 40 3.28 1.72 -1.31
N SER A 41 1.98 1.85 -1.54
CA SER A 41 0.95 1.04 -0.87
C SER A 41 0.90 -0.37 -1.45
N PRO A 42 1.22 -1.44 -0.68
CA PRO A 42 1.09 -2.81 -1.15
C PRO A 42 -0.36 -3.21 -1.45
N ASN A 43 -1.33 -2.52 -0.83
CA ASN A 43 -2.75 -2.75 -1.05
C ASN A 43 -3.16 -2.31 -2.47
N PHE A 44 -2.56 -1.25 -3.01
CA PHE A 44 -2.83 -0.77 -4.37
C PHE A 44 -2.50 -1.83 -5.42
N TYR A 45 -1.32 -2.44 -5.32
CA TYR A 45 -0.90 -3.49 -6.26
C TYR A 45 -1.76 -4.76 -6.15
N THR A 46 -2.16 -5.14 -4.93
CA THR A 46 -3.06 -6.27 -4.73
C THR A 46 -4.40 -6.03 -5.44
N MET A 47 -4.98 -4.85 -5.25
CA MET A 47 -6.25 -4.48 -5.87
C MET A 47 -6.13 -4.44 -7.41
N GLN A 48 -5.04 -3.85 -7.91
CA GLN A 48 -4.73 -3.81 -9.34
C GLN A 48 -4.62 -5.20 -9.96
N SER A 49 -3.93 -6.16 -9.32
CA SER A 49 -3.79 -7.53 -9.85
C SER A 49 -5.15 -8.25 -9.90
N ILE A 50 -5.98 -8.11 -8.86
CA ILE A 50 -7.32 -8.73 -8.84
C ILE A 50 -8.19 -8.13 -9.95
N VAL A 51 -8.28 -6.81 -10.00
CA VAL A 51 -9.18 -6.10 -10.93
C VAL A 51 -8.76 -6.29 -12.39
N THR A 52 -7.46 -6.22 -12.69
CA THR A 52 -6.95 -6.44 -14.06
C THR A 52 -7.23 -7.86 -14.55
N ARG A 53 -7.10 -8.88 -13.68
CA ARG A 53 -7.40 -10.27 -14.03
C ARG A 53 -8.89 -10.49 -14.27
N VAL A 54 -9.75 -9.98 -13.39
CA VAL A 54 -11.22 -10.08 -13.55
C VAL A 54 -11.67 -9.35 -14.82
N ALA A 55 -11.13 -8.15 -15.09
CA ALA A 55 -11.46 -7.40 -16.28
C ALA A 55 -10.97 -8.07 -17.57
N ALA A 56 -9.85 -8.80 -17.53
CA ALA A 56 -9.36 -9.57 -18.67
C ALA A 56 -10.35 -10.67 -19.07
N GLU A 57 -11.03 -11.29 -18.10
CA GLU A 57 -12.04 -12.31 -18.32
C GLU A 57 -13.40 -11.73 -18.75
N ALA A 58 -13.76 -10.54 -18.25
CA ALA A 58 -15.05 -9.90 -18.51
C ALA A 58 -15.19 -9.27 -19.91
N GLY A 59 -14.09 -8.98 -20.60
CA GLY A 59 -14.09 -8.45 -21.97
C GLY A 59 -13.70 -6.97 -22.10
N PRO A 60 -13.85 -6.37 -23.30
CA PRO A 60 -13.29 -5.06 -23.63
C PRO A 60 -13.83 -3.91 -22.77
N ASP A 61 -15.11 -3.96 -22.42
CA ASP A 61 -15.80 -2.89 -21.67
C ASP A 61 -15.25 -2.77 -20.25
N ALA A 62 -14.89 -3.90 -19.63
CA ALA A 62 -14.29 -3.92 -18.29
C ALA A 62 -12.88 -3.30 -18.28
N ARG A 63 -12.12 -3.39 -19.39
CA ARG A 63 -10.77 -2.80 -19.48
C ARG A 63 -10.81 -1.27 -19.38
N GLY A 64 -11.86 -0.64 -19.90
CA GLY A 64 -12.07 0.81 -19.77
C GLY A 64 -12.23 1.24 -18.31
N MET A 65 -12.93 0.43 -17.51
CA MET A 65 -13.07 0.67 -16.07
C MET A 65 -11.73 0.50 -15.32
N VAL A 66 -10.89 -0.46 -15.70
CA VAL A 66 -9.55 -0.61 -15.10
C VAL A 66 -8.72 0.65 -15.26
N HIS A 67 -8.75 1.25 -16.46
CA HIS A 67 -8.00 2.47 -16.72
C HIS A 67 -8.54 3.68 -15.95
N SER A 68 -9.86 3.77 -15.70
CA SER A 68 -10.43 4.88 -14.92
C SER A 68 -9.99 4.88 -13.45
N PHE A 69 -9.63 3.72 -12.89
CA PHE A 69 -9.02 3.64 -11.56
C PHE A 69 -7.51 3.96 -11.56
N GLY A 70 -6.88 4.02 -12.74
CA GLY A 70 -5.44 4.23 -12.90
C GLY A 70 -4.62 2.94 -12.72
N TYR A 71 -5.25 1.79 -12.93
CA TYR A 71 -4.60 0.49 -12.89
C TYR A 71 -3.94 0.16 -14.23
N GLU A 72 -2.72 -0.36 -14.18
CA GLU A 72 -1.95 -0.73 -15.37
C GLU A 72 -1.76 -2.24 -15.49
N TYR A 73 -1.89 -2.78 -16.70
CA TYR A 73 -1.61 -4.19 -16.95
C TYR A 73 -0.09 -4.45 -16.96
N GLY A 74 0.36 -5.58 -16.40
CA GLY A 74 1.76 -6.01 -16.46
C GLY A 74 2.70 -5.36 -15.43
N ARG A 75 2.17 -4.57 -14.49
CA ARG A 75 2.94 -3.91 -13.43
C ARG A 75 3.13 -4.78 -12.17
N GLU A 76 2.93 -6.10 -12.31
CA GLU A 76 2.94 -7.07 -11.21
C GLU A 76 4.32 -7.24 -10.57
N SER A 77 5.40 -7.08 -11.34
CA SER A 77 6.76 -7.13 -10.82
C SER A 77 7.05 -6.05 -9.78
N GLN A 78 6.43 -4.87 -9.94
CA GLN A 78 6.55 -3.78 -8.98
C GLN A 78 5.87 -4.09 -7.64
N ALA A 79 4.83 -4.93 -7.65
CA ALA A 79 4.17 -5.40 -6.43
C ALA A 79 5.13 -6.19 -5.54
N PHE A 80 5.88 -7.13 -6.12
CA PHE A 80 6.85 -7.93 -5.39
C PHE A 80 7.97 -7.07 -4.78
N VAL A 81 8.45 -6.09 -5.55
CA VAL A 81 9.48 -5.15 -5.08
C VAL A 81 8.94 -4.26 -3.97
N ALA A 82 7.73 -3.72 -4.10
CA ALA A 82 7.09 -2.89 -3.09
C ALA A 82 6.79 -3.66 -1.79
N MET A 83 6.33 -4.91 -1.90
CA MET A 83 6.11 -5.77 -0.74
C MET A 83 7.42 -6.14 -0.05
N ALA A 84 8.46 -6.52 -0.81
CA ALA A 84 9.77 -6.85 -0.25
C ALA A 84 10.41 -5.64 0.44
N SER A 85 10.35 -4.46 -0.20
CA SER A 85 10.89 -3.23 0.38
C SER A 85 10.17 -2.85 1.67
N MET A 86 8.83 -2.92 1.69
CA MET A 86 8.02 -2.67 2.88
C MET A 86 8.39 -3.61 4.03
N VAL A 87 8.55 -4.91 3.76
CA VAL A 87 8.94 -5.89 4.79
C VAL A 87 10.32 -5.57 5.36
N VAL A 88 11.30 -5.25 4.50
CA VAL A 88 12.65 -4.89 4.94
C VAL A 88 12.62 -3.62 5.78
N VAL A 89 11.90 -2.59 5.35
CA VAL A 89 11.76 -1.32 6.08
C VAL A 89 11.13 -1.55 7.45
N LEU A 90 10.01 -2.26 7.52
CA LEU A 90 9.33 -2.54 8.79
C LEU A 90 10.21 -3.38 9.74
N ARG A 91 10.98 -4.35 9.20
CA ARG A 91 11.92 -5.15 10.00
C ARG A 91 13.08 -4.32 10.54
N VAL A 92 13.67 -3.46 9.71
CA VAL A 92 14.75 -2.55 10.14
C VAL A 92 14.22 -1.59 11.20
N LEU A 93 13.04 -1.01 10.98
CA LEU A 93 12.42 -0.07 11.92
C LEU A 93 12.11 -0.74 13.26
N GLN A 94 11.61 -1.99 13.25
CA GLN A 94 11.41 -2.79 14.46
C GLN A 94 12.73 -3.03 15.20
N VAL A 95 13.80 -3.42 14.49
CA VAL A 95 15.12 -3.65 15.08
C VAL A 95 15.71 -2.36 15.64
N VAL A 96 15.57 -1.24 14.94
CA VAL A 96 16.02 0.09 15.40
C VAL A 96 15.25 0.54 16.63
N ALA A 97 13.92 0.39 16.64
CA ALA A 97 13.10 0.72 17.80
C ALA A 97 13.53 -0.11 19.02
N LEU A 98 13.77 -1.41 18.84
CA LEU A 98 14.28 -2.27 19.91
C LEU A 98 15.68 -1.84 20.36
N ARG A 99 16.59 -1.47 19.44
CA ARG A 99 17.93 -0.99 19.80
C ARG A 99 17.88 0.34 20.55
N LEU A 100 17.02 1.27 20.15
CA LEU A 100 16.88 2.57 20.78
C LEU A 100 16.33 2.43 22.21
N PHE A 101 15.29 1.62 22.39
CA PHE A 101 14.75 1.32 23.72
C PHE A 101 15.73 0.53 24.60
N ASN A 102 16.50 -0.40 24.04
CA ASN A 102 17.51 -1.15 24.80
C ASN A 102 18.67 -0.26 25.28
N HIS A 103 18.96 0.84 24.58
CA HIS A 103 19.97 1.82 25.02
C HIS A 103 19.49 2.74 26.15
N ILE A 104 18.17 2.90 26.35
CA ILE A 104 17.60 3.76 27.41
C ILE A 104 17.52 3.02 28.77
N GLN A 105 17.56 1.69 28.77
CA GLN A 105 17.49 0.88 30.00
C GLN A 105 18.87 0.52 30.61
N ARG A 106 19.98 1.00 30.04
CA ARG A 106 21.32 0.93 30.61
C ARG A 106 21.70 2.25 31.25
#